data_AF-A0A852T672-F1
#
_entry.id   AF-A0A852T672-F1
#
_cell.length_a   1.000
_cell.length_b   1.000
_cell.length_c   1.000
_cell.angle_alpha   90.00
_cell.angle_beta   90.00
_cell.angle_gamma   90.00
#
_symmetry.space_group_name_H-M   'P 1'
#
loop_
_entity.id
_entity.type
_entity.pdbx_description
1 polymer ?
#
loop_
_entity_poly.entity_id
_entity_poly.type
_entity_poly.pdbx_seq_one_letter_code
_entity_poly.pdbx_strand_id
1 'polypeptide(L)'
;MKETKEIRKSTTDPECGFMSRDNKQEMFCYLDHRTTDMKFNIITDAFVTPGNVHDSVPYLSRLDRQIERFGFDVEAVALDSGYLTNPICKGLSDRNIFGVIAHRRYQPTKGLFPKWKFHFDKELDIYICPNGEELSYSTTTREGYREYKSDSKKCANCPLLQECTKSKNTQKVVTRHVWEEHKEKVRLNRLSKSGKMLYKFRKEKVERSFADSKELHGLRYGRLRGLQNASEQVLLTAACQNMKKIATHLAKLA
;
A
#
# COMPACT_ATOMS: atom_id res chain seq x y z
N MET A 1 2.85 -27.02 -14.29
CA MET A 1 3.11 -26.12 -15.45
C MET A 1 3.50 -24.76 -14.90
N LYS A 2 4.67 -24.22 -15.26
CA LYS A 2 5.01 -22.83 -14.91
C LYS A 2 4.12 -21.93 -15.76
N GLU A 3 3.27 -21.11 -15.14
CA GLU A 3 2.48 -20.10 -15.85
C GLU A 3 3.44 -19.15 -16.58
N THR A 4 3.45 -19.23 -17.91
CA THR A 4 4.16 -18.26 -18.75
C THR A 4 3.31 -17.01 -18.85
N LYS A 5 3.82 -15.92 -18.28
CA LYS A 5 3.17 -14.61 -18.34
C LYS A 5 3.75 -13.82 -19.52
N GLU A 6 2.90 -13.32 -20.41
CA GLU A 6 3.31 -12.35 -21.42
C GLU A 6 3.65 -11.02 -20.75
N ILE A 7 4.82 -10.46 -21.06
CA ILE A 7 5.32 -9.21 -20.49
C ILE A 7 5.72 -8.29 -21.64
N ARG A 8 5.17 -7.07 -21.65
CA ARG A 8 5.64 -6.00 -22.55
C ARG A 8 7.05 -5.59 -22.16
N LYS A 9 7.99 -5.71 -23.10
CA LYS A 9 9.41 -5.42 -22.90
C LYS A 9 9.87 -4.35 -23.89
N SER A 10 10.64 -3.39 -23.40
CA SER A 10 11.23 -2.36 -24.27
C SER A 10 12.34 -2.98 -25.12
N THR A 11 12.40 -2.59 -26.39
CA THR A 11 13.45 -3.02 -27.32
C THR A 11 14.76 -2.26 -27.12
N THR A 12 14.71 -1.07 -26.50
CA THR A 12 15.87 -0.17 -26.33
C THR A 12 16.43 -0.14 -24.92
N ASP A 13 15.61 -0.45 -23.92
CA ASP A 13 16.01 -0.62 -22.51
C ASP A 13 15.26 -1.82 -21.89
N PRO A 14 15.78 -3.06 -22.05
CA PRO A 14 15.17 -4.29 -21.56
C PRO A 14 14.83 -4.35 -20.06
N GLU A 15 15.48 -3.52 -19.22
CA GLU A 15 15.35 -3.56 -17.76
C GLU A 15 14.28 -2.60 -17.24
N CYS A 16 13.80 -1.67 -18.07
CA CYS A 16 12.69 -0.82 -17.70
C CYS A 16 11.36 -1.62 -17.73
N GLY A 17 10.42 -1.21 -16.88
CA GLY A 17 9.12 -1.89 -16.77
C GLY A 17 8.02 -1.10 -17.46
N PHE A 18 7.09 -1.79 -18.11
CA PHE A 18 5.89 -1.18 -18.65
C PHE A 18 4.90 -0.86 -17.53
N MET A 19 4.62 0.43 -17.32
CA MET A 19 3.64 0.90 -16.34
C MET A 19 2.33 1.24 -17.06
N SER A 20 1.25 0.56 -16.67
CA SER A 20 -0.14 0.93 -17.00
C SER A 20 -0.89 1.17 -15.69
N ARG A 21 -1.37 2.40 -15.47
CA ARG A 21 -2.16 2.78 -14.29
C ARG A 21 -3.33 3.65 -14.78
N ASP A 22 -4.53 3.41 -14.26
CA ASP A 22 -5.72 4.22 -14.58
C ASP A 22 -5.42 5.72 -14.42
N ASN A 23 -5.78 6.51 -15.44
CA ASN A 23 -5.57 7.97 -15.49
C ASN A 23 -4.08 8.42 -15.49
N LYS A 24 -3.14 7.54 -15.84
CA LYS A 24 -1.75 7.91 -16.09
C LYS A 24 -1.33 7.49 -17.50
N GLN A 25 -0.35 8.20 -18.04
CA GLN A 25 0.23 7.85 -19.32
C GLN A 25 0.91 6.48 -19.22
N GLU A 26 0.57 5.60 -20.16
CA GLU A 26 1.26 4.33 -20.32
C GLU A 26 2.66 4.56 -20.86
N MET A 27 3.67 4.03 -20.16
CA MET A 27 5.06 4.20 -20.58
C MET A 27 5.98 3.14 -19.99
N PHE A 28 7.10 2.96 -20.66
CA PHE A 28 8.27 2.28 -20.12
C PHE A 28 9.00 3.21 -19.16
N CYS A 29 9.16 2.79 -17.90
CA CYS A 29 9.81 3.61 -16.89
C CYS A 29 10.48 2.79 -15.79
N TYR A 30 11.17 3.50 -14.92
CA TYR A 30 11.61 3.04 -13.60
C TYR A 30 10.81 3.78 -12.52
N LEU A 31 10.68 3.15 -11.35
CA LEU A 31 10.03 3.74 -10.17
C LEU A 31 11.10 4.03 -9.12
N ASP A 32 11.09 5.26 -8.60
CA ASP A 32 11.90 5.69 -7.46
C ASP A 32 11.07 5.52 -6.17
N HIS A 33 11.48 4.56 -5.33
CA HIS A 33 10.97 4.35 -3.99
C HIS A 33 11.82 5.14 -3.01
N ARG A 34 11.18 6.05 -2.28
CA ARG A 34 11.88 6.98 -1.41
C ARG A 34 11.30 7.02 -0.02
N THR A 35 12.18 7.06 0.98
CA THR A 35 11.82 7.35 2.38
C THR A 35 12.47 8.66 2.81
N THR A 36 11.74 9.48 3.56
CA THR A 36 12.27 10.71 4.16
C THR A 36 11.96 10.74 5.65
N ASP A 37 12.84 11.40 6.42
CA ASP A 37 12.56 11.69 7.82
C ASP A 37 11.49 12.78 7.97
N MET A 38 10.77 12.77 9.08
CA MET A 38 9.68 13.71 9.33
C MET A 38 10.17 15.14 9.63
N LYS A 39 11.29 15.28 10.34
CA LYS A 39 11.76 16.53 10.95
C LYS A 39 12.36 17.45 9.88
N PHE A 40 13.31 16.94 9.11
CA PHE A 40 14.12 17.73 8.18
C PHE A 40 13.89 17.38 6.71
N ASN A 41 13.04 16.39 6.41
CA ASN A 41 12.81 15.89 5.05
C ASN A 41 14.09 15.35 4.39
N ILE A 42 15.06 14.90 5.16
CA ILE A 42 16.25 14.20 4.71
C ILE A 42 15.83 12.86 4.15
N ILE A 43 16.32 12.55 2.95
CA ILE A 43 16.09 11.29 2.26
C ILE A 43 16.95 10.23 2.94
N THR A 44 16.31 9.24 3.55
CA THR A 44 16.95 8.14 4.27
C THR A 44 17.08 6.88 3.41
N ASP A 45 16.26 6.77 2.37
CA ASP A 45 16.36 5.70 1.38
C ASP A 45 15.90 6.16 0.00
N ALA A 46 16.60 5.69 -1.02
CA ALA A 46 16.21 5.83 -2.42
C ALA A 46 16.54 4.51 -3.14
N PHE A 47 15.55 3.91 -3.77
CA PHE A 47 15.65 2.58 -4.36
C PHE A 47 14.85 2.52 -5.67
N VAL A 48 15.47 1.98 -6.72
CA VAL A 48 14.86 1.97 -8.05
C VAL A 48 14.38 0.57 -8.40
N THR A 49 13.19 0.47 -8.98
CA THR A 49 12.67 -0.76 -9.57
C THR A 49 12.18 -0.53 -11.00
N PRO A 50 12.03 -1.58 -11.80
CA PRO A 50 11.28 -1.51 -13.06
C PRO A 50 9.82 -1.03 -12.84
N GLY A 51 9.26 -0.32 -13.82
CA GLY A 51 7.91 0.26 -13.83
C GLY A 51 6.73 -0.69 -13.62
N ASN A 52 6.94 -1.99 -13.85
CA ASN A 52 5.96 -3.05 -13.67
C ASN A 52 5.97 -3.67 -12.26
N VAL A 53 6.90 -3.27 -11.39
CA VAL A 53 6.93 -3.68 -9.98
C VAL A 53 6.00 -2.79 -9.16
N HIS A 54 5.11 -3.39 -8.38
CA HIS A 54 4.19 -2.63 -7.53
C HIS A 54 4.91 -2.02 -6.32
N ASP A 55 4.58 -0.77 -5.98
CA ASP A 55 5.26 0.05 -4.95
C ASP A 55 5.32 -0.64 -3.57
N SER A 56 4.33 -1.48 -3.25
CA SER A 56 4.29 -2.23 -1.98
C SER A 56 5.31 -3.36 -1.87
N VAL A 57 5.85 -3.86 -2.98
CA VAL A 57 6.72 -5.05 -3.01
C VAL A 57 8.05 -4.81 -2.31
N PRO A 58 8.82 -3.75 -2.63
CA PRO A 58 10.12 -3.54 -1.98
C PRO A 58 10.00 -2.93 -0.57
N TYR A 59 8.84 -2.42 -0.17
CA TYR A 59 8.72 -1.53 0.99
C TYR A 59 9.31 -2.10 2.30
N LEU A 60 8.92 -3.32 2.69
CA LEU A 60 9.36 -3.90 3.96
C LEU A 60 10.88 -4.15 3.98
N SER A 61 11.44 -4.67 2.88
CA SER A 61 12.90 -4.87 2.81
C SER A 61 13.68 -3.56 2.77
N ARG A 62 13.10 -2.49 2.21
CA ARG A 62 13.69 -1.14 2.28
C ARG A 62 13.62 -0.55 3.68
N LEU A 63 12.55 -0.83 4.43
CA LEU A 63 12.44 -0.43 5.82
C LEU A 63 13.51 -1.14 6.67
N ASP A 64 13.64 -2.46 6.52
CA ASP A 64 14.65 -3.27 7.23
C ASP A 64 16.06 -2.78 6.93
N ARG A 65 16.38 -2.56 5.65
CA ARG A 65 17.68 -2.04 5.22
C ARG A 65 18.01 -0.69 5.87
N GLN A 66 17.04 0.18 6.10
CA GLN A 66 17.28 1.47 6.77
C GLN A 66 17.61 1.28 8.24
N ILE A 67 16.85 0.43 8.93
CA ILE A 67 17.06 0.09 10.34
C ILE A 67 18.45 -0.53 10.51
N GLU A 68 18.79 -1.53 9.68
CA GLU A 68 20.08 -2.23 9.75
C GLU A 68 21.27 -1.32 9.40
N ARG A 69 21.15 -0.52 8.33
CA ARG A 69 22.28 0.29 7.86
C ARG A 69 22.59 1.47 8.76
N PHE A 70 21.57 2.10 9.34
CA PHE A 70 21.72 3.37 10.07
C PHE A 70 21.43 3.25 11.57
N GLY A 71 20.98 2.09 12.04
CA GLY A 71 20.61 1.89 13.45
C GLY A 71 19.40 2.73 13.87
N PHE A 72 18.47 2.99 12.95
CA PHE A 72 17.29 3.80 13.26
C PHE A 72 16.32 3.05 14.17
N ASP A 73 15.94 3.71 15.27
CA ASP A 73 14.79 3.32 16.06
C ASP A 73 13.52 3.91 15.44
N VAL A 74 12.81 3.09 14.66
CA VAL A 74 11.67 3.55 13.85
C VAL A 74 10.37 3.36 14.64
N GLU A 75 9.93 4.42 15.31
CA GLU A 75 8.67 4.38 16.07
C GLU A 75 7.41 4.34 15.18
N ALA A 76 7.44 5.08 14.06
CA ALA A 76 6.25 5.30 13.24
C ALA A 76 6.58 5.53 11.76
N VAL A 77 5.65 5.12 10.89
CA VAL A 77 5.75 5.34 9.44
C VAL A 77 4.42 5.85 8.87
N ALA A 78 4.51 6.75 7.88
CA ALA A 78 3.34 7.20 7.12
C ALA A 78 3.47 6.88 5.63
N LEU A 79 2.48 6.16 5.09
CA LEU A 79 2.52 5.63 3.73
C LEU A 79 1.32 6.05 2.89
N ASP A 80 1.49 6.00 1.57
CA ASP A 80 0.40 6.21 0.63
C ASP A 80 -0.62 5.06 0.64
N SER A 81 -1.81 5.32 0.09
CA SER A 81 -2.87 4.33 -0.10
C SER A 81 -2.46 3.10 -0.90
N GLY A 82 -1.48 3.24 -1.81
CA GLY A 82 -0.89 2.10 -2.53
C GLY A 82 -0.21 1.06 -1.63
N TYR A 83 0.16 1.43 -0.40
CA TYR A 83 0.82 0.54 0.56
C TYR A 83 -0.16 -0.14 1.52
N LEU A 84 -1.47 0.08 1.40
CA LEU A 84 -2.48 -0.52 2.28
C LEU A 84 -2.75 -1.98 1.93
N THR A 85 -1.80 -2.86 2.20
CA THR A 85 -1.87 -4.31 1.95
C THR A 85 -1.77 -5.09 3.26
N ASN A 86 -2.34 -6.31 3.29
CA ASN A 86 -2.26 -7.18 4.47
C ASN A 86 -0.81 -7.51 4.86
N PRO A 87 0.10 -7.86 3.91
CA PRO A 87 1.50 -8.12 4.25
C PRO A 87 2.22 -6.92 4.86
N ILE A 88 1.99 -5.69 4.37
CA ILE A 88 2.61 -4.49 4.96
C ILE A 88 2.06 -4.23 6.36
N CYS A 89 0.75 -4.31 6.55
CA CYS A 89 0.15 -4.07 7.86
C CYS A 89 0.66 -5.10 8.90
N LYS A 90 0.78 -6.36 8.49
CA LYS A 90 1.38 -7.42 9.31
C LYS A 90 2.86 -7.14 9.60
N GLY A 91 3.65 -6.86 8.57
CA GLY A 91 5.09 -6.59 8.70
C GLY A 91 5.41 -5.39 9.59
N LEU A 92 4.61 -4.33 9.56
CA LEU A 92 4.75 -3.20 10.48
C LEU A 92 4.39 -3.59 11.90
N SER A 93 3.32 -4.37 12.09
CA SER A 93 2.91 -4.85 13.41
C SER A 93 3.96 -5.78 14.03
N ASP A 94 4.59 -6.65 13.24
CA ASP A 94 5.62 -7.59 13.72
C ASP A 94 6.90 -6.86 14.15
N ARG A 95 7.14 -5.67 13.60
CA ARG A 95 8.24 -4.78 13.98
C ARG A 95 7.86 -3.80 15.11
N ASN A 96 6.65 -3.89 15.65
CA ASN A 96 6.09 -2.93 16.61
C ASN A 96 6.09 -1.46 16.13
N ILE A 97 6.00 -1.24 14.82
CA ILE A 97 6.03 0.10 14.21
C ILE A 97 4.61 0.66 14.08
N PHE A 98 4.41 1.90 14.51
CA PHE A 98 3.14 2.60 14.36
C PHE A 98 2.90 3.01 12.89
N GLY A 99 2.18 2.16 12.16
CA GLY A 99 1.83 2.41 10.76
C GLY A 99 0.61 3.32 10.58
N VAL A 100 0.76 4.37 9.75
CA VAL A 100 -0.31 5.25 9.29
C VAL A 100 -0.38 5.22 7.76
N ILE A 101 -1.33 4.48 7.22
CA ILE A 101 -1.45 4.30 5.77
C ILE A 101 -2.72 4.98 5.26
N ALA A 102 -2.61 5.74 4.17
CA ALA A 102 -3.78 6.38 3.57
C ALA A 102 -4.80 5.33 3.10
N HIS A 103 -6.09 5.69 3.08
CA HIS A 103 -7.15 4.79 2.63
C HIS A 103 -7.76 5.29 1.33
N ARG A 104 -7.77 4.44 0.30
CA ARG A 104 -8.58 4.69 -0.90
C ARG A 104 -10.00 4.22 -0.62
N ARG A 105 -10.99 5.11 -0.77
CA ARG A 105 -12.41 4.74 -0.59
C ARG A 105 -12.76 3.66 -1.62
N TYR A 106 -13.06 2.46 -1.14
CA TYR A 106 -13.61 1.40 -1.99
C TYR A 106 -15.04 1.77 -2.36
N GLN A 107 -15.33 1.79 -3.66
CA GLN A 107 -16.70 1.94 -4.15
C GLN A 107 -17.31 0.54 -4.21
N PRO A 108 -18.35 0.24 -3.41
CA PRO A 108 -18.99 -1.05 -3.48
C PRO A 108 -19.73 -1.19 -4.81
N THR A 109 -19.94 -2.44 -5.22
CA THR A 109 -20.78 -2.74 -6.38
C THR A 109 -22.16 -2.11 -6.18
N LYS A 110 -22.58 -1.24 -7.11
CA LYS A 110 -23.89 -0.58 -7.04
C LYS A 110 -25.01 -1.63 -6.98
N GLY A 111 -25.95 -1.41 -6.06
CA GLY A 111 -27.11 -2.29 -5.85
C GLY A 111 -26.86 -3.52 -4.98
N LEU A 112 -25.66 -3.69 -4.41
CA LEU A 112 -25.39 -4.76 -3.45
C LEU A 112 -24.92 -4.21 -2.09
N PHE A 113 -25.21 -4.95 -1.03
CA PHE A 113 -24.76 -4.61 0.30
C PHE A 113 -23.23 -4.63 0.37
N PRO A 114 -22.63 -3.53 0.85
CA PRO A 114 -21.20 -3.46 1.05
C PRO A 114 -20.76 -4.32 2.24
N LYS A 115 -19.48 -4.73 2.24
CA LYS A 115 -18.92 -5.60 3.30
C LYS A 115 -19.11 -5.06 4.71
N TRP A 116 -19.05 -3.74 4.92
CA TRP A 116 -19.21 -3.13 6.25
C TRP A 116 -20.63 -3.20 6.83
N LYS A 117 -21.63 -3.62 6.04
CA LYS A 117 -22.97 -3.94 6.54
C LYS A 117 -23.03 -5.33 7.19
N PHE A 118 -22.01 -6.17 7.01
CA PHE A 118 -21.87 -7.46 7.67
C PHE A 118 -20.98 -7.29 8.89
N HIS A 119 -21.52 -7.57 10.07
CA HIS A 119 -20.78 -7.45 11.33
C HIS A 119 -19.97 -8.73 11.57
N PHE A 120 -18.73 -8.60 12.02
CA PHE A 120 -17.91 -9.75 12.39
C PHE A 120 -17.92 -9.90 13.90
N ASP A 121 -18.40 -11.03 14.38
CA ASP A 121 -18.31 -11.42 15.79
C ASP A 121 -17.01 -12.22 15.98
N LYS A 122 -16.09 -11.67 16.78
CA LYS A 122 -14.77 -12.26 17.03
C LYS A 122 -14.84 -13.44 18.00
N GLU A 123 -15.81 -13.46 18.91
CA GLU A 123 -15.94 -14.51 19.94
C GLU A 123 -16.48 -15.79 19.32
N LEU A 124 -17.46 -15.66 18.42
CA LEU A 124 -18.10 -16.79 17.75
C LEU A 124 -17.44 -17.15 16.40
N ASP A 125 -16.50 -16.33 15.89
CA ASP A 125 -15.89 -16.45 14.56
C ASP A 125 -16.95 -16.58 13.44
N ILE A 126 -17.95 -15.70 13.48
CA ILE A 126 -19.05 -15.64 12.51
C ILE A 126 -19.24 -14.23 11.95
N TYR A 127 -19.90 -14.15 10.79
CA TYR A 127 -20.42 -12.90 10.27
C TYR A 127 -21.94 -12.84 10.43
N ILE A 128 -22.47 -11.70 10.85
CA ILE A 128 -23.91 -11.44 10.97
C ILE A 128 -24.33 -10.53 9.82
N CYS A 129 -25.33 -10.95 9.05
CA CYS A 129 -25.85 -10.17 7.92
C CYS A 129 -26.84 -9.09 8.38
N PRO A 130 -27.22 -8.13 7.50
CA PRO A 130 -28.21 -7.10 7.82
C PRO A 130 -29.60 -7.64 8.21
N ASN A 131 -29.92 -8.88 7.83
CA ASN A 131 -31.16 -9.57 8.19
C ASN A 131 -31.04 -10.39 9.49
N GLY A 132 -29.92 -10.29 10.21
CA GLY A 132 -29.66 -11.03 11.46
C GLY A 132 -29.19 -12.48 11.29
N GLU A 133 -29.20 -13.04 10.07
CA GLU A 133 -28.69 -14.40 9.84
C GLU A 133 -27.16 -14.49 9.93
N GLU A 134 -26.70 -15.63 10.42
CA GLU A 134 -25.28 -15.95 10.61
C GLU A 134 -24.65 -16.54 9.34
N LEU A 135 -23.38 -16.19 9.13
CA LEU A 135 -22.50 -16.73 8.11
C LEU A 135 -21.34 -17.41 8.83
N SER A 136 -21.36 -18.74 8.82
CA SER A 136 -20.33 -19.56 9.49
C SER A 136 -19.07 -19.69 8.63
N TYR A 137 -17.95 -19.91 9.29
CA TYR A 137 -16.68 -20.22 8.63
C TYR A 137 -16.80 -21.51 7.77
N SER A 138 -16.28 -21.47 6.55
CA SER A 138 -16.30 -22.59 5.62
C SER A 138 -14.89 -23.12 5.32
N THR A 139 -13.99 -22.26 4.86
CA THR A 139 -12.65 -22.67 4.44
C THR A 139 -11.70 -21.48 4.43
N THR A 140 -10.40 -21.75 4.33
CA THR A 140 -9.37 -20.73 4.12
C THR A 140 -8.67 -21.00 2.80
N THR A 141 -8.62 -20.01 1.93
CA THR A 141 -7.92 -20.10 0.64
C THR A 141 -6.40 -20.16 0.86
N ARG A 142 -5.65 -20.63 -0.14
CA ARG A 142 -4.17 -20.64 -0.12
C ARG A 142 -3.56 -19.24 0.07
N GLU A 143 -4.30 -18.21 -0.33
CA GLU A 143 -3.93 -16.80 -0.19
C GLU A 143 -4.22 -16.24 1.22
N GLY A 144 -4.75 -17.05 2.14
CA GLY A 144 -5.02 -16.64 3.52
C GLY A 144 -6.36 -15.92 3.72
N TYR A 145 -7.32 -16.08 2.80
CA TYR A 145 -8.68 -15.56 3.00
C TYR A 145 -9.59 -16.62 3.59
N ARG A 146 -10.15 -16.34 4.77
CA ARG A 146 -11.25 -17.11 5.36
C ARG A 146 -12.55 -16.76 4.64
N GLU A 147 -13.29 -17.78 4.22
CA GLU A 147 -14.61 -17.66 3.61
C GLU A 147 -15.69 -17.97 4.65
N TYR A 148 -16.67 -17.07 4.76
CA TYR A 148 -17.86 -17.22 5.58
C TYR A 148 -19.07 -17.30 4.65
N LYS A 149 -19.90 -18.33 4.81
CA LYS A 149 -20.98 -18.65 3.89
C LYS A 149 -22.32 -18.61 4.60
N SER A 150 -23.31 -18.01 3.95
CA SER A 150 -24.70 -18.07 4.41
C SER A 150 -25.34 -19.41 4.05
N ASP A 151 -26.38 -19.80 4.79
CA ASP A 151 -27.23 -20.93 4.42
C ASP A 151 -28.12 -20.52 3.23
N SER A 152 -27.97 -21.22 2.10
CA SER A 152 -28.74 -20.96 0.89
C SER A 152 -30.24 -21.20 1.07
N LYS A 153 -30.63 -22.16 1.93
CA LYS A 153 -32.04 -22.49 2.18
C LYS A 153 -32.75 -21.36 2.90
N LYS A 154 -32.10 -20.77 3.91
CA LYS A 154 -32.61 -19.60 4.62
C LYS A 154 -32.63 -18.36 3.73
N CYS A 155 -31.56 -18.16 2.95
CA CYS A 155 -31.46 -16.99 2.07
C CYS A 155 -32.42 -17.02 0.87
N ALA A 156 -32.90 -18.18 0.43
CA ALA A 156 -33.82 -18.30 -0.70
C ALA A 156 -35.13 -17.51 -0.50
N ASN A 157 -35.62 -17.44 0.75
CA ASN A 157 -36.84 -16.72 1.11
C ASN A 157 -36.57 -15.34 1.74
N CYS A 158 -35.32 -14.85 1.67
CA CYS A 158 -34.93 -13.61 2.33
C CYS A 158 -35.44 -12.39 1.53
N PRO A 159 -36.15 -11.43 2.17
CA PRO A 159 -36.66 -10.23 1.49
C PRO A 159 -35.53 -9.33 0.96
N LEU A 160 -34.33 -9.41 1.56
CA LEU A 160 -33.17 -8.63 1.18
C LEU A 160 -32.24 -9.35 0.17
N LEU A 161 -32.67 -10.48 -0.41
CA LEU A 161 -31.81 -11.30 -1.28
C LEU A 161 -31.25 -10.52 -2.47
N GLN A 162 -32.09 -9.70 -3.13
CA GLN A 162 -31.72 -8.89 -4.30
C GLN A 162 -30.62 -7.88 -3.99
N GLU A 163 -30.62 -7.31 -2.78
CA GLU A 163 -29.59 -6.40 -2.30
C GLU A 163 -28.39 -7.15 -1.69
N CYS A 164 -28.54 -8.42 -1.32
CA CYS A 164 -27.48 -9.18 -0.64
C CYS A 164 -26.50 -9.84 -1.62
N THR A 165 -26.98 -10.59 -2.61
CA THR A 165 -26.15 -11.41 -3.50
C THR A 165 -26.79 -11.60 -4.88
N LYS A 166 -25.95 -11.70 -5.92
CA LYS A 166 -26.36 -12.12 -7.28
C LYS A 166 -26.05 -13.59 -7.55
N SER A 167 -25.70 -14.35 -6.52
CA SER A 167 -25.36 -15.76 -6.64
C SER A 167 -26.57 -16.59 -7.07
N LYS A 168 -26.38 -17.47 -8.07
CA LYS A 168 -27.43 -18.41 -8.52
C LYS A 168 -27.89 -19.35 -7.42
N ASN A 169 -26.99 -19.68 -6.48
CA ASN A 169 -27.26 -20.60 -5.38
C ASN A 169 -27.80 -19.88 -4.13
N THR A 170 -28.25 -18.62 -4.27
CA THR A 170 -28.76 -17.75 -3.19
C THR A 170 -27.84 -17.61 -1.96
N GLN A 171 -26.58 -18.00 -2.10
CA GLN A 171 -25.58 -17.98 -1.04
C GLN A 171 -24.74 -16.70 -1.10
N LYS A 172 -24.57 -16.05 0.06
CA LYS A 172 -23.62 -14.96 0.26
C LYS A 172 -22.30 -15.52 0.77
N VAL A 173 -21.20 -15.07 0.17
CA VAL A 173 -19.86 -15.35 0.67
C VAL A 173 -19.21 -14.03 1.09
N VAL A 174 -18.72 -13.97 2.32
CA VAL A 174 -17.91 -12.87 2.84
C VAL A 174 -16.51 -13.40 3.10
N THR A 175 -15.49 -12.68 2.61
CA THR A 175 -14.09 -13.07 2.83
C THR A 175 -13.41 -12.15 3.84
N ARG A 176 -12.62 -12.72 4.75
CA ARG A 176 -11.78 -11.98 5.71
C ARG A 176 -10.38 -12.56 5.68
N HIS A 177 -9.37 -11.72 5.48
CA HIS A 177 -7.98 -12.20 5.50
C HIS A 177 -7.55 -12.54 6.93
N VAL A 178 -6.68 -13.54 7.11
CA VAL A 178 -6.12 -13.93 8.43
C VAL A 178 -5.42 -12.77 9.15
N TRP A 179 -4.91 -11.80 8.40
CA TRP A 179 -4.25 -10.59 8.92
C TRP A 179 -5.12 -9.32 8.86
N GLU A 180 -6.44 -9.45 8.67
CA GLU A 180 -7.34 -8.28 8.58
C GLU A 180 -7.29 -7.41 9.86
N GLU A 181 -7.09 -8.01 11.03
CA GLU A 181 -6.96 -7.29 12.30
C GLU A 181 -5.79 -6.29 12.29
N HIS A 182 -4.65 -6.63 11.68
CA HIS A 182 -3.52 -5.71 11.53
C HIS A 182 -3.88 -4.51 10.64
N LYS A 183 -4.68 -4.75 9.59
CA LYS A 183 -5.18 -3.69 8.70
C LYS A 183 -6.19 -2.78 9.40
N GLU A 184 -7.06 -3.35 10.24
CA GLU A 184 -7.99 -2.61 11.10
C GLU A 184 -7.23 -1.74 12.12
N LYS A 185 -6.17 -2.27 12.75
CA LYS A 185 -5.30 -1.50 13.65
C LYS A 185 -4.67 -0.29 12.95
N VAL A 186 -4.10 -0.47 11.75
CA VAL A 186 -3.54 0.64 10.95
C VAL A 186 -4.62 1.68 10.58
N ARG A 187 -5.85 1.24 10.29
CA ARG A 187 -6.98 2.16 10.04
C ARG A 187 -7.31 2.99 11.27
N LEU A 188 -7.33 2.38 12.47
CA LEU A 188 -7.57 3.08 13.73
C LEU A 188 -6.42 4.04 14.07
N ASN A 189 -5.16 3.62 13.87
CA ASN A 189 -3.98 4.45 14.04
C ASN A 189 -4.12 5.77 13.27
N ARG A 190 -4.56 5.71 12.00
CA ARG A 190 -4.79 6.90 11.17
C ARG A 190 -5.86 7.86 11.74
N LEU A 191 -6.85 7.35 12.47
CA LEU A 191 -7.92 8.17 13.07
C LEU A 191 -7.50 8.83 14.39
N SER A 192 -6.47 8.30 15.05
CA SER A 192 -5.89 8.86 16.28
C SER A 192 -5.31 10.27 16.05
N LYS A 193 -5.11 11.01 17.15
CA LYS A 193 -4.49 12.35 17.10
C LYS A 193 -3.08 12.30 16.50
N SER A 194 -2.25 11.36 16.96
CA SER A 194 -0.88 11.17 16.47
C SER A 194 -0.85 10.75 15.00
N GLY A 195 -1.75 9.86 14.59
CA GLY A 195 -1.84 9.44 13.20
C GLY A 195 -2.27 10.55 12.24
N LYS A 196 -3.22 11.39 12.66
CA LYS A 196 -3.61 12.59 11.88
C LYS A 196 -2.45 13.56 11.70
N MET A 197 -1.65 13.77 12.75
CA MET A 197 -0.46 14.62 12.70
C MET A 197 0.59 14.03 11.73
N LEU A 198 0.95 12.75 11.88
CA LEU A 198 1.93 12.09 11.02
C LEU A 198 1.49 12.10 9.54
N TYR A 199 0.21 11.86 9.29
CA TYR A 199 -0.36 11.91 7.94
C TYR A 199 -0.28 13.30 7.31
N LYS A 200 -0.43 14.37 8.09
CA LYS A 200 -0.27 15.76 7.62
C LYS A 200 1.17 15.99 7.12
N PHE A 201 2.17 15.61 7.91
CA PHE A 201 3.58 15.77 7.53
C PHE A 201 3.95 15.01 6.25
N ARG A 202 3.41 13.80 6.06
CA ARG A 202 3.64 13.02 4.83
C ARG A 202 3.32 13.83 3.57
N LYS A 203 2.18 14.53 3.54
CA LYS A 203 1.76 15.36 2.38
C LYS A 203 2.73 16.51 2.11
N GLU A 204 3.31 17.10 3.14
CA GLU A 204 4.20 18.26 3.00
C GLU A 204 5.64 17.87 2.64
N LYS A 205 6.09 16.71 3.08
CA LYS A 205 7.52 16.33 3.06
C LYS A 205 7.88 15.48 1.84
N VAL A 206 7.36 14.26 1.74
CA VAL A 206 7.77 13.32 0.68
C VAL A 206 7.32 13.77 -0.70
N GLU A 207 6.10 14.32 -0.81
CA GLU A 207 5.55 14.83 -2.08
C GLU A 207 6.40 16.01 -2.60
N ARG A 208 6.83 16.90 -1.71
CA ARG A 208 7.78 17.98 -2.05
C ARG A 208 9.14 17.42 -2.47
N SER A 209 9.65 16.39 -1.81
CA SER A 209 10.93 15.79 -2.20
C SER A 209 10.90 15.22 -3.61
N PHE A 210 9.80 14.57 -4.01
CA PHE A 210 9.60 14.10 -5.38
C PHE A 210 9.45 15.23 -6.39
N ALA A 211 8.70 16.29 -6.04
CA ALA A 211 8.56 17.47 -6.89
C ALA A 211 9.92 18.14 -7.14
N ASP A 212 10.71 18.38 -6.08
CA ASP A 212 12.04 18.96 -6.18
C ASP A 212 12.95 18.11 -7.10
N SER A 213 12.89 16.77 -7.00
CA SER A 213 13.71 15.91 -7.88
C SER A 213 13.34 16.09 -9.36
N LYS A 214 12.04 16.24 -9.65
CA LYS A 214 11.53 16.39 -11.01
C LYS A 214 11.82 17.78 -11.59
N GLU A 215 11.49 18.83 -10.85
CA GLU A 215 11.58 20.21 -11.34
C GLU A 215 12.99 20.78 -11.26
N LEU A 216 13.73 20.51 -10.18
CA LEU A 216 15.02 21.16 -9.89
C LEU A 216 16.23 20.29 -10.20
N HIS A 217 16.05 18.98 -10.31
CA HIS A 217 17.15 18.02 -10.49
C HIS A 217 16.99 17.14 -11.74
N GLY A 218 16.00 17.42 -12.58
CA GLY A 218 15.86 16.77 -13.89
C GLY A 218 15.50 15.28 -13.84
N LEU A 219 14.91 14.80 -12.74
CA LEU A 219 14.50 13.40 -12.56
C LEU A 219 13.18 13.05 -13.29
N ARG A 220 12.72 13.92 -14.22
CA ARG A 220 11.59 13.62 -15.11
C ARG A 220 11.96 12.59 -16.18
N TYR A 221 13.24 12.51 -16.56
CA TYR A 221 13.73 11.62 -17.60
C TYR A 221 14.97 10.86 -17.11
N GLY A 222 15.06 9.58 -17.46
CA GLY A 222 16.28 8.81 -17.34
C GLY A 222 17.29 9.31 -18.38
N ARG A 223 18.48 9.70 -17.94
CA ARG A 223 19.57 10.15 -18.83
C ARG A 223 20.34 8.99 -19.43
N LEU A 224 20.31 7.85 -18.73
CA LEU A 224 21.02 6.62 -19.06
C LEU A 224 20.03 5.45 -19.01
N ARG A 225 20.36 4.37 -19.72
CA ARG A 225 19.54 3.15 -19.79
C ARG A 225 20.05 2.10 -18.82
N GLY A 226 19.17 1.19 -18.42
CA GLY A 226 19.48 0.13 -17.46
C GLY A 226 19.25 0.55 -16.00
N LEU A 227 18.91 -0.43 -15.18
CA LEU A 227 18.50 -0.27 -13.79
C LEU A 227 19.64 0.31 -12.93
N GLN A 228 20.88 -0.12 -13.17
CA GLN A 228 22.04 0.42 -12.45
C GLN A 228 22.19 1.92 -12.70
N ASN A 229 22.19 2.36 -13.96
CA ASN A 229 22.38 3.75 -14.29
C ASN A 229 21.19 4.63 -13.83
N ALA A 230 19.97 4.11 -13.89
CA ALA A 230 18.80 4.77 -13.30
C ALA A 230 18.94 4.91 -11.78
N SER A 231 19.46 3.88 -11.11
CA SER A 231 19.74 3.90 -9.66
C SER A 231 20.80 4.94 -9.31
N GLU A 232 21.89 5.02 -10.07
CA GLU A 232 22.94 6.03 -9.87
C GLU A 232 22.38 7.45 -10.01
N GLN A 233 21.58 7.72 -11.05
CA GLN A 233 20.94 9.03 -11.23
C GLN A 233 20.02 9.40 -10.05
N VAL A 234 19.21 8.46 -9.56
CA VAL A 234 18.34 8.67 -8.40
C VAL A 234 19.14 8.92 -7.13
N LEU A 235 20.18 8.13 -6.86
CA LEU A 235 21.02 8.25 -5.67
C LEU A 235 21.77 9.58 -5.63
N LEU A 236 22.38 10.00 -6.76
CA LEU A 236 23.07 11.28 -6.86
C LEU A 236 22.10 12.46 -6.68
N THR A 237 20.89 12.34 -7.22
CA THR A 237 19.83 13.34 -7.01
C THR A 237 19.44 13.45 -5.54
N ALA A 238 19.22 12.31 -4.87
CA ALA A 238 18.88 12.27 -3.45
C ALA A 238 20.00 12.85 -2.57
N ALA A 239 21.26 12.51 -2.87
CA ALA A 239 22.43 13.05 -2.17
C ALA A 239 22.52 14.58 -2.31
N CYS A 240 22.35 15.11 -3.53
CA CYS A 240 22.33 16.55 -3.77
C CYS A 240 21.22 17.26 -2.99
N GLN A 241 20.01 16.68 -2.97
CA GLN A 241 18.89 17.21 -2.19
C GLN A 241 19.20 17.22 -0.68
N ASN A 242 19.79 16.15 -0.16
CA ASN A 242 20.20 16.09 1.25
C ASN A 242 21.25 17.16 1.57
N MET A 243 22.30 17.30 0.76
CA MET A 243 23.33 18.33 0.97
C MET A 243 22.73 19.75 1.01
N LYS A 244 21.83 20.08 0.06
CA LYS A 244 21.12 21.37 0.06
C LYS A 244 20.26 21.58 1.30
N LYS A 245 19.52 20.56 1.73
CA LYS A 245 18.67 20.61 2.94
C LYS A 245 19.51 20.80 4.20
N ILE A 246 20.57 20.02 4.35
CA ILE A 246 21.49 20.11 5.50
C ILE A 246 22.09 21.52 5.57
N ALA A 247 22.65 22.03 4.48
CA ALA A 247 23.23 23.37 4.43
C ALA A 247 22.19 24.46 4.78
N THR A 248 20.98 24.36 4.24
CA THR A 248 19.89 25.32 4.52
C THR A 248 19.45 25.28 5.98
N HIS A 249 19.43 24.10 6.61
CA HIS A 249 19.07 23.97 8.02
C HIS A 249 20.18 24.49 8.93
N LEU A 250 21.44 24.18 8.64
CA LEU A 250 22.58 24.69 9.41
C LEU A 250 22.70 26.22 9.31
N ALA A 251 22.49 26.80 8.13
CA ALA A 251 22.51 28.25 7.93
C ALA A 251 21.41 29.01 8.67
N LYS A 252 20.35 28.34 9.13
CA LYS A 252 19.29 28.94 9.97
C LYS A 252 19.59 28.85 11.47
N LEU A 253 20.55 28.01 11.84
CA LEU A 253 21.00 27.82 13.23
C LEU A 253 22.20 28.73 13.56
N ALA A 254 22.97 29.10 12.54
CA ALA A 254 24.02 30.11 12.61
C ALA A 254 23.43 31.52 12.60
#